data_AF-A0A7C1B3S1-F1
#
_entry.id   AF-A0A7C1B3S1-F1
#
_cell.length_a   1.000
_cell.length_b   1.000
_cell.length_c   1.000
_cell.angle_alpha   90.00
_cell.angle_beta   90.00
_cell.angle_gamma   90.00
#
_symmetry.space_group_name_H-M   'P 1'
#
loop_
_entity.id
_entity.type
_entity.pdbx_description
1 polymer ?
#
loop_
_entity_poly.entity_id
_entity_poly.type
_entity_poly.pdbx_seq_one_letter_code
_entity_poly.pdbx_strand_id
1 'polypeptide(L)'
;HCTRCRADAVGLLEEDRTDEMRGCLSACASLPKHSEAKRPYVAVATLEGVLVNQHLGEATSFQIWGEDGAGGYRLIEERPAPPPGGGSQRWFNISRILGDCRAILVNDLGDSPKATLKKKGIKPVIMAGFIERGLEAVYTGKGLTSLQGRMHKCSTKGACVGGGTGCG
;
A
#
# COMPACT_ATOMS: atom_id res chain seq x y z
N HIS A 1 42.62 28.06 32.60
CA HIS A 1 42.40 28.54 31.21
C HIS A 1 41.29 27.68 30.59
N CYS A 2 40.03 28.10 30.77
CA CYS A 2 39.09 28.62 29.74
C CYS A 2 38.69 27.56 28.69
N THR A 3 37.52 26.91 28.75
CA THR A 3 36.16 27.34 28.32
C THR A 3 35.97 27.41 26.79
N ARG A 4 35.24 26.41 26.25
CA ARG A 4 34.21 26.47 25.18
C ARG A 4 34.51 27.19 23.84
N CYS A 5 34.41 26.44 22.74
CA CYS A 5 33.96 26.88 21.39
C CYS A 5 33.50 25.59 20.65
N ARG A 6 32.23 25.26 20.43
CA ARG A 6 31.23 25.81 19.49
C ARG A 6 31.85 26.56 18.30
N ALA A 7 31.84 25.93 17.13
CA ALA A 7 32.06 26.60 15.85
C ALA A 7 31.01 26.07 14.86
N ASP A 8 30.05 26.94 14.58
CA ASP A 8 29.15 26.89 13.44
C ASP A 8 29.98 27.04 12.15
N ALA A 9 29.82 26.11 11.21
CA ALA A 9 30.35 26.29 9.86
C ALA A 9 29.29 26.97 8.99
N VAL A 10 29.25 28.29 9.06
CA VAL A 10 28.72 29.15 8.00
C VAL A 10 29.90 29.43 7.06
N GLY A 11 29.97 28.69 5.96
CA GLY A 11 30.96 28.88 4.91
C GLY A 11 30.26 29.36 3.64
N LEU A 12 30.45 30.63 3.33
CA LEU A 12 30.23 31.19 2.01
C LEU A 12 30.93 30.32 0.96
N LEU A 13 30.16 29.65 0.13
CA LEU A 13 30.57 29.29 -1.22
C LEU A 13 29.84 30.25 -2.14
N GLU A 14 30.36 31.48 -2.19
CA GLU A 14 30.29 32.32 -3.38
C GLU A 14 31.08 31.60 -4.46
N GLU A 15 30.41 30.70 -5.18
CA GLU A 15 30.72 30.33 -6.54
C GLU A 15 29.45 29.70 -7.12
N ASP A 16 28.63 30.61 -7.62
CA ASP A 16 27.35 30.38 -8.24
C ASP A 16 27.54 29.58 -9.54
N ARG A 17 27.55 28.25 -9.40
CA ARG A 17 27.23 27.30 -10.49
C ARG A 17 26.19 26.31 -10.01
N THR A 18 25.11 26.85 -9.46
CA THR A 18 23.94 26.06 -9.00
C THR A 18 22.75 26.14 -9.95
N ASP A 19 22.97 26.60 -11.19
CA ASP A 19 21.91 26.67 -12.21
C ASP A 19 21.63 25.30 -12.86
N GLU A 20 22.61 24.38 -12.91
CA GLU A 20 22.43 23.09 -13.61
C GLU A 20 21.90 21.92 -12.76
N MET A 21 21.73 22.08 -11.44
CA MET A 21 21.24 20.99 -10.59
C MET A 21 20.10 21.37 -9.63
N ARG A 22 19.46 22.52 -9.82
CA ARG A 22 18.27 22.96 -9.05
C ARG A 22 16.93 22.50 -9.64
N GLY A 23 16.89 22.17 -10.93
CA GLY A 23 15.65 21.78 -11.61
C GLY A 23 15.04 20.46 -11.08
N CYS A 24 15.86 19.47 -10.74
CA CYS A 24 15.37 18.16 -10.32
C CYS A 24 14.93 18.09 -8.85
N LEU A 25 15.55 18.86 -7.95
CA LEU A 25 15.25 18.78 -6.51
C LEU A 25 14.09 19.69 -6.09
N SER A 26 13.84 20.80 -6.79
CA SER A 26 12.69 21.67 -6.47
C SER A 26 11.36 21.08 -6.95
N ALA A 27 11.34 20.33 -8.05
CA ALA A 27 10.11 19.69 -8.53
C ALA A 27 9.60 18.59 -7.58
N CYS A 28 10.51 17.93 -6.85
CA CYS A 28 10.13 16.91 -5.87
C CYS A 28 9.77 17.47 -4.48
N ALA A 29 10.28 18.65 -4.11
CA ALA A 29 9.96 19.29 -2.83
C ALA A 29 8.56 19.95 -2.83
N SER A 30 8.06 20.33 -4.01
CA SER A 30 6.73 20.88 -4.22
C SER A 30 5.65 19.83 -4.51
N LEU A 31 6.00 18.53 -4.46
CA LEU A 31 4.98 17.49 -4.43
C LEU A 31 4.08 17.78 -3.23
N PRO A 32 2.76 17.98 -3.43
CA PRO A 32 1.86 18.20 -2.31
C PRO A 32 2.13 17.07 -1.32
N LYS A 33 2.45 17.44 -0.07
CA LYS A 33 2.35 16.49 1.04
C LYS A 33 1.01 15.79 0.80
N HIS A 34 1.00 14.46 0.68
CA HIS A 34 -0.22 13.67 0.39
C HIS A 34 -1.28 13.77 1.51
N SER A 35 -1.37 14.90 2.22
CA SER A 35 -2.58 15.39 2.84
C SER A 35 -3.61 15.68 1.75
N GLU A 36 -4.48 14.71 1.56
CA GLU A 36 -5.85 14.88 1.04
C GLU A 36 -6.03 15.32 -0.42
N ALA A 37 -5.20 14.83 -1.34
CA ALA A 37 -5.76 14.59 -2.68
C ALA A 37 -6.94 13.61 -2.48
N LYS A 38 -8.19 14.02 -2.77
CA LYS A 38 -9.34 13.11 -2.76
C LYS A 38 -8.95 11.90 -3.59
N ARG A 39 -8.76 10.76 -2.93
CA ARG A 39 -8.53 9.46 -3.58
C ARG A 39 -9.89 8.78 -3.65
N PRO A 40 -10.67 8.99 -4.72
CA PRO A 40 -12.07 8.59 -4.73
C PRO A 40 -12.23 7.08 -4.90
N TYR A 41 -11.15 6.35 -5.22
CA TYR A 41 -11.25 4.96 -5.63
C TYR A 41 -10.76 3.96 -4.58
N VAL A 42 -11.25 2.73 -4.68
CA VAL A 42 -10.80 1.57 -3.92
C VAL A 42 -10.40 0.48 -4.90
N ALA A 43 -9.17 -0.03 -4.75
CA ALA A 43 -8.68 -1.15 -5.54
C ALA A 43 -9.08 -2.48 -4.91
N VAL A 44 -9.36 -3.49 -5.72
CA VAL A 44 -9.81 -4.79 -5.25
C VAL A 44 -9.07 -5.90 -5.99
N ALA A 45 -8.47 -6.82 -5.23
CA ALA A 45 -7.89 -8.04 -5.78
C ALA A 45 -8.94 -9.16 -5.81
N THR A 46 -9.41 -9.48 -7.01
CA THR A 46 -10.46 -10.48 -7.26
C THR A 46 -10.19 -11.23 -8.56
N LEU A 47 -10.63 -12.50 -8.63
CA LEU A 47 -10.66 -13.28 -9.88
C LEU A 47 -12.01 -13.24 -10.59
N GLU A 48 -13.09 -13.10 -9.81
CA GLU A 48 -14.47 -13.33 -10.29
C GLU A 48 -15.30 -12.04 -10.31
N GLY A 49 -14.81 -10.95 -9.71
CA GLY A 49 -15.52 -9.66 -9.66
C GLY A 49 -16.62 -9.55 -8.60
N VAL A 50 -16.77 -10.55 -7.74
CA VAL A 50 -17.78 -10.57 -6.66
C VAL A 50 -17.16 -10.64 -5.27
N LEU A 51 -16.08 -11.41 -5.12
CA LEU A 51 -15.43 -11.68 -3.85
C LEU A 51 -13.99 -11.18 -3.85
N VAL A 52 -13.56 -10.66 -2.70
CA VAL A 52 -12.14 -10.48 -2.39
C VAL A 52 -11.56 -11.84 -2.06
N ASN A 53 -10.83 -12.43 -3.01
CA ASN A 53 -10.27 -13.77 -2.90
C ASN A 53 -8.79 -13.86 -3.30
N GLN A 54 -8.17 -12.76 -3.73
CA GLN A 54 -6.77 -12.77 -4.19
C GLN A 54 -5.80 -12.18 -3.17
N HIS A 55 -4.65 -12.85 -3.04
CA HIS A 55 -3.49 -12.37 -2.33
C HIS A 55 -2.81 -11.25 -3.14
N LEU A 56 -2.30 -10.22 -2.46
CA LEU A 56 -1.64 -9.11 -3.16
C LEU A 56 -0.45 -9.57 -4.02
N GLY A 57 0.27 -10.60 -3.57
CA GLY A 57 1.45 -11.14 -4.25
C GLY A 57 1.15 -11.84 -5.58
N GLU A 58 -0.05 -12.39 -5.70
CA GLU A 58 -0.47 -13.26 -6.81
C GLU A 58 -1.42 -12.55 -7.77
N ALA A 59 -2.08 -11.48 -7.32
CA ALA A 59 -3.00 -10.69 -8.13
C ALA A 59 -2.33 -10.22 -9.44
N THR A 60 -2.96 -10.55 -10.56
CA THR A 60 -2.56 -10.17 -11.92
C THR A 60 -3.31 -8.94 -12.43
N SER A 61 -4.40 -8.56 -11.79
CA SER A 61 -5.15 -7.33 -12.04
C SER A 61 -5.81 -6.81 -10.76
N PHE A 62 -6.25 -5.56 -10.80
CA PHE A 62 -7.02 -4.92 -9.74
C PHE A 62 -8.24 -4.24 -10.34
N GLN A 63 -9.41 -4.55 -9.80
CA GLN A 63 -10.62 -3.81 -10.11
C GLN A 63 -10.64 -2.50 -9.33
N ILE A 64 -10.96 -1.40 -10.02
CA ILE A 64 -11.00 -0.06 -9.44
C ILE A 64 -12.46 0.34 -9.29
N TRP A 65 -12.88 0.52 -8.04
CA TRP A 65 -14.25 0.84 -7.68
C TRP A 65 -14.37 2.27 -7.17
N GLY A 66 -15.45 2.95 -7.54
CA GLY A 66 -15.80 4.30 -7.10
C GLY A 66 -17.24 4.40 -6.62
N GLU A 67 -17.55 5.46 -5.87
CA GLU A 67 -18.93 5.83 -5.56
C GLU A 67 -19.68 6.23 -6.84
N ASP A 68 -20.95 5.85 -6.97
CA ASP A 68 -21.81 6.17 -8.12
C ASP A 68 -22.53 7.53 -8.00
N GLY A 69 -22.47 8.17 -6.83
CA GLY A 69 -23.16 9.42 -6.51
C GLY A 69 -24.59 9.26 -5.97
N ALA A 70 -25.15 8.05 -5.99
CA ALA A 70 -26.45 7.68 -5.44
C ALA A 70 -26.36 6.88 -4.12
N GLY A 71 -25.14 6.68 -3.61
CA GLY A 71 -24.85 5.90 -2.39
C GLY A 71 -24.48 4.45 -2.66
N GLY A 72 -24.34 4.07 -3.93
CA GLY A 72 -23.82 2.77 -4.36
C GLY A 72 -22.37 2.84 -4.83
N TYR A 73 -21.89 1.72 -5.34
CA TYR A 73 -20.54 1.57 -5.88
C TYR A 73 -20.59 1.01 -7.29
N ARG A 74 -19.67 1.47 -8.14
CA ARG A 74 -19.53 0.97 -9.50
C ARG A 74 -18.08 0.65 -9.84
N LEU A 75 -17.90 -0.35 -10.69
CA LEU A 75 -16.63 -0.64 -11.32
C LEU A 75 -16.31 0.48 -12.33
N ILE A 76 -15.15 1.10 -12.17
CA ILE A 76 -14.66 2.18 -13.03
C ILE A 76 -13.82 1.58 -14.16
N GLU A 77 -12.88 0.71 -13.80
CA GLU A 77 -11.97 0.05 -14.72
C GLU A 77 -11.26 -1.13 -14.03
N GLU A 78 -10.50 -1.89 -14.81
CA GLU A 78 -9.57 -2.89 -14.31
C GLU A 78 -8.14 -2.53 -14.74
N ARG A 79 -7.20 -2.58 -13.80
CA ARG A 79 -5.80 -2.24 -14.04
C ARG A 79 -4.93 -3.50 -13.92
N PRO A 80 -4.05 -3.79 -14.90
CA PRO A 80 -3.13 -4.91 -14.80
C PRO A 80 -2.11 -4.67 -13.68
N ALA A 81 -1.85 -5.72 -12.91
CA ALA A 81 -0.79 -5.73 -11.92
C ALA A 81 0.54 -6.13 -12.58
N PRO A 82 1.69 -5.71 -12.02
CA PRO A 82 2.97 -6.28 -12.39
C PRO A 82 2.96 -7.80 -12.17
N PRO A 83 3.68 -8.57 -13.01
CA PRO A 83 3.80 -10.01 -12.87
C PRO A 83 4.17 -10.40 -11.43
N PRO A 84 3.66 -11.54 -10.91
CA PRO A 84 4.08 -12.07 -9.62
C PRO A 84 5.62 -12.21 -9.53
N GLY A 85 6.17 -12.05 -8.33
CA GLY A 85 7.62 -12.00 -8.11
C GLY A 85 8.17 -10.57 -8.06
N GLY A 86 9.46 -10.37 -8.37
CA GLY A 86 10.06 -9.02 -8.44
C GLY A 86 10.30 -8.31 -7.10
N GLY A 87 10.07 -8.99 -5.97
CA GLY A 87 10.44 -8.50 -4.63
C GLY A 87 9.85 -7.14 -4.26
N SER A 88 10.67 -6.29 -3.64
CA SER A 88 10.24 -4.96 -3.19
C SER A 88 9.80 -4.03 -4.34
N GLN A 89 10.41 -4.17 -5.51
CA GLN A 89 10.10 -3.35 -6.68
C GLN A 89 8.64 -3.50 -7.12
N ARG A 90 8.08 -4.70 -6.98
CA ARG A 90 6.68 -4.97 -7.30
C ARG A 90 5.74 -4.10 -6.49
N TRP A 91 5.99 -3.91 -5.20
CA TRP A 91 5.15 -3.09 -4.31
C TRP A 91 5.19 -1.62 -4.69
N PHE A 92 6.36 -1.11 -5.10
CA PHE A 92 6.48 0.24 -5.62
C PHE A 92 5.68 0.42 -6.90
N ASN A 93 5.75 -0.52 -7.84
CA ASN A 93 4.99 -0.47 -9.08
C ASN A 93 3.47 -0.51 -8.81
N ILE A 94 3.01 -1.41 -7.95
CA ILE A 94 1.59 -1.47 -7.52
C ILE A 94 1.17 -0.13 -6.90
N SER A 95 1.99 0.44 -6.02
CA SER A 95 1.67 1.72 -5.39
C SER A 95 1.56 2.89 -6.36
N ARG A 96 2.24 2.81 -7.52
CA ARG A 96 2.12 3.80 -8.60
C ARG A 96 0.85 3.59 -9.41
N ILE A 97 0.53 2.34 -9.75
CA ILE A 97 -0.69 1.96 -10.48
C ILE A 97 -1.94 2.35 -9.69
N LEU A 98 -1.88 2.28 -8.36
CA LEU A 98 -2.98 2.54 -7.45
C LEU A 98 -2.85 3.89 -6.71
N GLY A 99 -2.09 4.85 -7.26
CA GLY A 99 -1.75 6.10 -6.56
C GLY A 99 -2.95 7.00 -6.24
N ASP A 100 -4.05 6.83 -6.98
CA ASP A 100 -5.34 7.50 -6.84
C ASP A 100 -6.34 6.74 -5.95
N CYS A 101 -5.97 5.53 -5.48
CA CYS A 101 -6.81 4.69 -4.62
C CYS A 101 -6.56 5.01 -3.15
N ARG A 102 -7.62 5.19 -2.37
CA ARG A 102 -7.52 5.41 -0.90
C ARG A 102 -7.19 4.12 -0.16
N ALA A 103 -7.64 2.99 -0.70
CA ALA A 103 -7.48 1.68 -0.10
C ALA A 103 -7.35 0.60 -1.17
N ILE A 104 -6.84 -0.55 -0.73
CA ILE A 104 -6.85 -1.78 -1.49
C ILE A 104 -7.42 -2.92 -0.62
N LEU A 105 -8.39 -3.66 -1.18
CA LEU A 105 -8.97 -4.86 -0.59
C LEU A 105 -8.24 -6.09 -1.13
N VAL A 106 -7.70 -6.91 -0.25
CA VAL A 106 -7.00 -8.17 -0.59
C VAL A 106 -7.33 -9.26 0.42
N ASN A 107 -7.24 -10.51 -0.01
CA ASN A 107 -7.42 -11.67 0.88
C ASN A 107 -6.31 -11.74 1.93
N ASP A 108 -5.08 -11.45 1.53
CA ASP A 108 -3.92 -11.39 2.42
C ASP A 108 -2.75 -10.58 1.82
N LEU A 109 -1.85 -10.11 2.69
CA LEU A 109 -0.63 -9.38 2.31
C LEU A 109 0.46 -9.43 3.40
N GLY A 110 1.72 -9.57 2.99
CA GLY A 110 2.86 -9.56 3.92
C GLY A 110 3.28 -8.17 4.43
N ASP A 111 4.17 -8.10 5.41
CA ASP A 111 4.55 -6.83 6.05
C ASP A 111 5.25 -5.83 5.11
N SER A 112 6.12 -6.31 4.23
CA SER A 112 6.83 -5.47 3.25
C SER A 112 5.90 -4.71 2.30
N PRO A 113 4.94 -5.36 1.61
CA PRO A 113 3.94 -4.63 0.82
C PRO A 113 3.08 -3.70 1.68
N LYS A 114 2.71 -4.12 2.91
CA LYS A 114 1.91 -3.31 3.84
C LYS A 114 2.54 -1.95 4.10
N ALA A 115 3.82 -1.96 4.46
CA ALA A 115 4.58 -0.76 4.78
C ALA A 115 4.71 0.16 3.55
N THR A 116 4.98 -0.43 2.38
CA THR A 116 5.14 0.31 1.12
C THR A 116 3.85 1.02 0.72
N LEU A 117 2.71 0.32 0.74
CA LEU A 117 1.41 0.87 0.39
C LEU A 117 0.98 1.97 1.36
N LYS A 118 1.13 1.73 2.68
CA LYS A 118 0.82 2.73 3.71
C LYS A 118 1.67 4.00 3.55
N LYS A 119 2.97 3.87 3.26
CA LYS A 119 3.86 5.02 3.02
C LYS A 119 3.41 5.84 1.80
N LYS A 120 2.74 5.21 0.84
CA LYS A 120 2.15 5.86 -0.34
C LYS A 120 0.71 6.30 -0.14
N GLY A 121 0.18 6.25 1.09
CA GLY A 121 -1.17 6.71 1.43
C GLY A 121 -2.29 5.77 0.97
N ILE A 122 -1.96 4.54 0.56
CA ILE A 122 -2.94 3.52 0.18
C ILE A 122 -3.16 2.63 1.40
N LYS A 123 -4.38 2.58 1.93
CA LYS A 123 -4.73 1.77 3.10
C LYS A 123 -4.96 0.30 2.70
N PRO A 124 -4.13 -0.64 3.13
CA PRO A 124 -4.38 -2.05 2.87
C PRO A 124 -5.47 -2.56 3.84
N VAL A 125 -6.48 -3.22 3.30
CA VAL A 125 -7.56 -3.87 4.05
C VAL A 125 -7.52 -5.36 3.71
N ILE A 126 -7.20 -6.16 4.72
CA ILE A 126 -7.21 -7.62 4.62
C ILE A 126 -8.62 -8.09 4.93
N MET A 127 -9.28 -8.72 3.96
CA MET A 127 -10.62 -9.29 4.12
C MET A 127 -10.89 -10.36 3.07
N ALA A 128 -11.82 -11.26 3.41
CA ALA A 128 -12.42 -12.20 2.48
C ALA A 128 -13.94 -11.96 2.42
N GLY A 129 -14.55 -12.23 1.28
CA GLY A 129 -16.00 -12.12 1.08
C GLY A 129 -16.39 -11.01 0.09
N PHE A 130 -17.64 -10.56 0.16
CA PHE A 130 -18.22 -9.64 -0.81
C PHE A 130 -17.49 -8.31 -0.90
N ILE A 131 -17.21 -7.89 -2.14
CA ILE A 131 -16.55 -6.62 -2.45
C ILE A 131 -17.34 -5.43 -1.86
N GLU A 132 -18.66 -5.44 -2.01
CA GLU A 132 -19.55 -4.37 -1.51
C GLU A 132 -19.37 -4.09 -0.01
N ARG A 133 -19.18 -5.13 0.80
CA ARG A 133 -18.94 -4.98 2.25
C ARG A 133 -17.61 -4.31 2.55
N GLY A 134 -16.59 -4.61 1.74
CA GLY A 134 -15.29 -3.97 1.84
C GLY A 134 -15.33 -2.50 1.42
N LEU A 135 -16.05 -2.21 0.33
CA LEU A 135 -16.28 -0.84 -0.14
C LEU A 135 -17.01 -0.03 0.95
N GLU A 136 -18.13 -0.55 1.47
CA GLU A 136 -18.87 0.07 2.58
C GLU A 136 -17.96 0.37 3.77
N ALA A 137 -17.14 -0.59 4.18
CA ALA A 137 -16.24 -0.39 5.32
C ALA A 137 -15.17 0.68 5.06
N VAL A 138 -14.69 0.80 3.83
CA VAL A 138 -13.69 1.81 3.45
C VAL A 138 -14.29 3.20 3.31
N TYR A 139 -15.46 3.35 2.69
CA TYR A 139 -16.09 4.66 2.46
C TYR A 139 -16.77 5.21 3.71
N THR A 140 -17.44 4.37 4.50
CA THR A 140 -18.17 4.81 5.71
C THR A 140 -17.32 4.78 6.99
N GLY A 141 -16.20 4.05 6.97
CA GLY A 141 -15.35 3.81 8.15
C GLY A 141 -15.95 2.84 9.18
N LYS A 142 -17.19 2.35 8.97
CA LYS A 142 -17.87 1.39 9.84
C LYS A 142 -17.43 -0.04 9.49
N GLY A 143 -17.15 -0.90 10.47
CA GLY A 143 -16.86 -2.32 10.22
C GLY A 143 -15.42 -2.70 9.83
N LEU A 144 -14.49 -1.74 9.78
CA LEU A 144 -13.06 -2.08 9.60
C LEU A 144 -12.51 -2.96 10.73
N THR A 145 -13.06 -2.83 11.94
CA THR A 145 -12.68 -3.63 13.12
C THR A 145 -13.19 -5.06 13.06
N SER A 146 -14.34 -5.32 12.44
CA SER A 146 -14.89 -6.68 12.30
C SER A 146 -14.21 -7.46 11.18
N LEU A 147 -13.74 -6.79 10.13
CA LEU A 147 -13.01 -7.41 9.02
C LEU A 147 -11.58 -7.83 9.41
N GLN A 148 -10.95 -7.11 10.33
CA GLN A 148 -9.60 -7.41 10.84
C GLN A 148 -9.58 -8.55 11.88
N GLY A 149 -10.74 -9.06 12.30
CA GLY A 149 -10.90 -10.00 13.41
C GLY A 149 -10.32 -11.41 13.23
N ARG A 150 -9.76 -11.73 12.05
CA ARG A 150 -9.04 -12.99 11.82
C ARG A 150 -7.55 -12.77 11.54
N MET A 151 -6.95 -11.79 12.20
CA MET A 151 -5.49 -11.67 12.25
C MET A 151 -4.95 -12.94 12.93
N HIS A 152 -4.60 -13.95 12.12
CA HIS A 152 -3.93 -15.16 12.55
C HIS A 152 -2.65 -14.72 13.28
N LYS A 153 -2.69 -14.80 14.61
CA LYS A 153 -1.47 -14.99 15.40
C LYS A 153 -0.94 -16.38 15.04
N CYS A 154 -0.20 -16.47 13.93
CA CYS A 154 0.89 -17.44 13.86
C CYS A 154 2.11 -16.78 14.50
N SER A 155 2.02 -16.58 15.82
CA SER A 155 3.19 -16.31 16.63
C SER A 155 3.95 -17.63 16.72
N THR A 156 5.06 -17.69 15.99
CA THR A 156 6.14 -18.65 16.14
C THR A 156 6.42 -18.94 17.62
N LYS A 157 6.18 -20.19 18.02
CA LYS A 157 6.97 -20.98 19.00
C LYS A 157 6.30 -22.36 19.19
N GLY A 158 6.89 -23.42 18.61
CA GLY A 158 6.57 -24.80 19.00
C GLY A 158 6.50 -25.82 17.86
N ALA A 159 7.64 -26.46 17.58
CA ALA A 159 7.79 -27.84 17.13
C ALA A 159 6.91 -28.36 15.97
N CYS A 160 7.40 -28.22 14.74
CA CYS A 160 7.20 -29.24 13.72
C CYS A 160 8.09 -30.45 14.04
N VAL A 161 7.57 -31.40 14.82
CA VAL A 161 8.09 -32.77 14.86
C VAL A 161 7.59 -33.45 13.60
N GLY A 162 8.47 -33.56 12.60
CA GLY A 162 8.27 -34.41 11.44
C GLY A 162 8.47 -35.87 11.85
N GLY A 163 7.38 -36.56 12.18
CA GLY A 163 7.37 -38.01 12.35
C GLY A 163 7.39 -38.69 10.98
N GLY A 164 8.57 -38.79 10.36
CA GLY A 164 8.79 -39.68 9.23
C GLY A 164 8.93 -41.11 9.74
N THR A 165 7.89 -41.92 9.59
CA THR A 165 8.01 -43.38 9.65
C THR A 165 7.50 -43.94 8.33
N GLY A 166 8.46 -44.23 7.44
CA GLY A 166 8.25 -45.18 6.38
C GLY A 166 8.31 -46.61 6.92
N CYS A 167 7.56 -47.50 6.29
CA CYS A 167 7.67 -48.95 6.35
C CYS A 167 7.20 -49.49 4.98
N GLY A 168 7.93 -50.34 4.26
CA GLY A 168 9.14 -51.09 4.64
C GLY A 168 8.81 -52.19 5.62
#